data_AF-A0A831QFZ0-F1
#
_entry.id   AF-A0A831QFZ0-F1
#
_cell.length_a   1.000
_cell.length_b   1.000
_cell.length_c   1.000
_cell.angle_alpha   90.00
_cell.angle_beta   90.00
_cell.angle_gamma   90.00
#
_symmetry.space_group_name_H-M   'P 1'
#
loop_
_entity.id
_entity.type
_entity.pdbx_description
1 polymer ?
#
loop_
_entity_poly.entity_id
_entity_poly.type
_entity_poly.pdbx_seq_one_letter_code
_entity_poly.pdbx_strand_id
1 'polypeptide(L)'
;VGDENYGEGSSREHAAMSPRFLGVRAVIARSFARIHEANLKKQGILPLTFRDRGDYDKIDEDDRMSLVGLKELAPGSPVRCIITKRDGSSGELLLDHTLTEEHISWFQAGSALNTLRERSAL
;
A
#
# COMPACT_ATOMS: atom_id res chain seq x y z
N VAL A 1 -8.83 4.32 -0.66
CA VAL A 1 -8.08 5.19 -1.60
C VAL A 1 -8.04 6.58 -0.98
N GLY A 2 -6.93 7.30 -1.11
CA GLY A 2 -6.72 8.63 -0.53
C GLY A 2 -6.24 9.64 -1.56
N ASP A 3 -6.32 10.93 -1.23
CA ASP A 3 -5.89 12.00 -2.13
C ASP A 3 -4.43 12.41 -1.84
N GLU A 4 -4.10 13.71 -1.87
CA GLU A 4 -2.78 14.22 -1.57
C GLU A 4 -2.45 14.24 -0.07
N ASN A 5 -1.16 14.12 0.24
CA ASN A 5 -0.57 14.19 1.57
C ASN A 5 -1.27 13.28 2.60
N TYR A 6 -1.68 12.08 2.16
CA TYR A 6 -2.46 11.17 2.99
C TYR A 6 -1.73 10.81 4.29
N GLY A 7 -2.44 10.99 5.41
CA GLY A 7 -1.90 10.79 6.75
C GLY A 7 -1.12 11.98 7.30
N GLU A 8 -1.34 13.19 6.77
CA GLU A 8 -0.81 14.43 7.34
C GLU A 8 -1.23 14.62 8.81
N GLY A 9 -0.32 15.21 9.59
CA GLY A 9 -0.55 15.58 10.97
C GLY A 9 0.28 14.73 11.94
N SER A 10 -0.36 14.30 13.03
CA SER A 10 0.35 13.67 14.15
C SER A 10 1.02 12.35 13.76
N SER A 11 2.22 12.11 14.25
CA SER A 11 3.05 10.92 14.00
C SER A 11 2.54 9.62 14.65
N ARG A 12 1.24 9.53 14.97
CA ARG A 12 0.66 8.43 15.74
C ARG A 12 0.71 7.13 14.94
N GLU A 13 1.45 6.14 15.43
CA GLU A 13 1.54 4.80 14.81
C GLU A 13 0.19 4.07 14.77
N HIS A 14 -0.74 4.41 15.67
CA HIS A 14 -2.13 3.92 15.64
C HIS A 14 -2.85 4.18 14.31
N ALA A 15 -2.46 5.22 13.57
CA ALA A 15 -3.01 5.50 12.25
C ALA A 15 -2.67 4.42 11.21
N ALA A 16 -1.63 3.59 11.44
CA ALA A 16 -1.30 2.42 10.63
C ALA A 16 -1.74 1.10 11.28
N MET A 17 -1.65 0.99 12.61
CA MET A 17 -2.07 -0.24 13.32
C MET A 17 -3.58 -0.49 13.22
N SER A 18 -4.41 0.55 13.34
CA SER A 18 -5.87 0.38 13.34
C SER A 18 -6.39 -0.12 11.98
N PRO A 19 -5.98 0.47 10.83
CA PRO A 19 -6.32 -0.09 9.52
C PRO A 19 -5.84 -1.53 9.34
N ARG A 20 -4.63 -1.85 9.79
CA ARG A 20 -4.08 -3.22 9.68
C ARG A 20 -4.94 -4.23 10.43
N PHE A 21 -5.35 -3.89 11.64
CA PHE A 21 -6.25 -4.69 12.48
C PHE A 21 -7.62 -4.90 11.80
N LEU A 22 -8.17 -3.86 11.18
CA LEU A 22 -9.43 -3.91 10.45
C LEU A 22 -9.36 -4.59 9.08
N GLY A 23 -8.21 -5.17 8.72
CA GLY A 23 -8.09 -5.96 7.51
C GLY A 23 -7.52 -5.21 6.29
N VAL A 24 -7.14 -3.94 6.41
CA VAL A 24 -6.49 -3.20 5.31
C VAL A 24 -5.15 -3.86 4.95
N ARG A 25 -4.91 -4.02 3.65
CA ARG A 25 -3.68 -4.63 3.09
C ARG A 25 -2.87 -3.65 2.25
N ALA A 26 -3.53 -2.72 1.61
CA ALA A 26 -2.90 -1.66 0.83
C ALA A 26 -3.66 -0.35 1.05
N VAL A 27 -2.92 0.75 0.98
CA VAL A 27 -3.48 2.10 0.87
C VAL A 27 -2.93 2.68 -0.41
N ILE A 28 -3.82 3.15 -1.27
CA ILE A 28 -3.48 3.79 -2.55
C ILE A 28 -3.83 5.26 -2.43
N ALA A 29 -2.89 6.17 -2.69
CA ALA A 29 -3.10 7.61 -2.59
C ALA A 29 -2.37 8.40 -3.69
N ARG A 30 -2.69 9.69 -3.89
CA ARG A 30 -1.88 10.54 -4.80
C ARG A 30 -0.51 10.85 -4.19
N SER A 31 -0.43 11.03 -2.87
CA SER A 31 0.82 11.14 -2.13
C SER A 31 0.61 10.85 -0.64
N PHE A 32 1.70 10.63 0.11
CA PHE A 32 1.67 10.33 1.55
C PHE A 32 2.49 11.35 2.34
N ALA A 33 2.06 11.61 3.57
CA ALA A 33 2.93 12.23 4.57
C ALA A 33 4.04 11.25 4.98
N ARG A 34 5.30 11.72 4.99
CA ARG A 34 6.51 10.88 5.18
C ARG A 34 6.44 9.91 6.36
N ILE A 35 6.00 10.38 7.52
CA ILE A 35 5.97 9.57 8.75
C ILE A 35 4.86 8.52 8.66
N HIS A 36 3.69 8.89 8.11
CA HIS A 36 2.59 7.96 7.97
C HIS A 36 2.93 6.82 7.00
N GLU A 37 3.57 7.14 5.87
CA GLU A 37 4.05 6.16 4.91
C GLU A 37 5.00 5.13 5.56
N ALA A 38 5.95 5.60 6.38
CA ALA A 38 6.86 4.72 7.11
C ALA A 38 6.12 3.81 8.11
N ASN A 39 5.09 4.33 8.78
CA ASN A 39 4.28 3.54 9.70
C ASN A 39 3.47 2.46 8.97
N LEU A 40 2.89 2.75 7.81
CA LEU A 40 2.18 1.76 7.00
C LEU A 40 3.12 0.59 6.63
N LYS A 41 4.33 0.88 6.16
CA LYS A 41 5.36 -0.13 5.84
C LYS A 41 5.69 -1.00 7.04
N LYS A 42 5.93 -0.39 8.21
CA LYS A 42 6.21 -1.12 9.45
C LYS A 42 5.08 -2.07 9.86
N GLN A 43 3.83 -1.72 9.57
CA GLN A 43 2.65 -2.55 9.88
C GLN A 43 2.31 -3.56 8.78
N GLY A 44 3.18 -3.71 7.76
CA GLY A 44 2.96 -4.63 6.65
C GLY A 44 1.77 -4.25 5.77
N ILE A 45 1.42 -2.96 5.71
CA ILE A 45 0.49 -2.41 4.72
C ILE A 45 1.33 -1.89 3.54
N LEU A 46 0.86 -2.09 2.31
CA LEU A 46 1.48 -1.50 1.11
C LEU A 46 0.99 -0.05 0.90
N PRO A 47 1.81 0.99 1.15
CA PRO A 47 1.52 2.32 0.65
C PRO A 47 1.91 2.40 -0.83
N LEU A 48 0.93 2.67 -1.68
CA LEU A 48 1.07 2.74 -3.12
C LEU A 48 0.62 4.12 -3.61
N THR A 49 1.34 4.70 -4.56
CA THR A 49 0.96 5.97 -5.17
C THR A 49 0.52 5.78 -6.61
N PHE A 50 -0.49 6.51 -7.06
CA PHE A 50 -0.84 6.52 -8.47
C PHE A 50 0.36 7.00 -9.31
N ARG A 51 0.74 6.24 -10.34
CA ARG A 51 1.79 6.66 -11.28
C ARG A 51 1.37 7.89 -12.07
N ASP A 52 0.13 7.89 -12.57
CA ASP A 52 -0.56 9.07 -13.07
C ASP A 52 -1.53 9.57 -12.00
N ARG A 53 -1.31 10.78 -11.48
CA ARG A 53 -2.17 11.37 -10.45
C ARG A 53 -3.63 11.49 -10.90
N GLY A 54 -3.88 11.69 -12.20
CA GLY A 54 -5.23 11.77 -12.75
C GLY A 54 -6.01 10.45 -12.69
N ASP A 55 -5.35 9.32 -12.43
CA ASP A 55 -6.02 8.03 -12.25
C ASP A 55 -6.91 7.99 -11.00
N TYR A 56 -6.64 8.83 -10.00
CA TYR A 56 -7.50 8.96 -8.82
C TYR A 56 -8.95 9.27 -9.20
N ASP A 57 -9.16 10.17 -10.17
CA ASP A 57 -10.49 10.60 -10.60
C ASP A 57 -11.25 9.51 -11.39
N LYS A 58 -10.58 8.40 -11.70
CA LYS A 58 -11.16 7.24 -12.39
C LYS A 58 -11.65 6.18 -11.41
N ILE A 59 -11.44 6.33 -10.10
CA ILE A 59 -11.80 5.33 -9.08
C ILE A 59 -13.12 5.71 -8.41
N ASP A 60 -14.08 4.79 -8.44
CA ASP A 60 -15.36 4.92 -7.74
C ASP A 60 -15.36 4.08 -6.45
N GLU A 61 -16.22 4.43 -5.47
CA GLU A 61 -16.29 3.75 -4.17
C GLU A 61 -16.62 2.25 -4.26
N ASP A 62 -17.37 1.86 -5.30
CA ASP A 62 -17.82 0.48 -5.54
C ASP A 62 -16.83 -0.36 -6.36
N ASP A 63 -15.72 0.23 -6.79
CA ASP A 63 -14.74 -0.46 -7.61
C ASP A 63 -14.02 -1.56 -6.84
N ARG A 64 -13.80 -2.68 -7.51
CA ARG A 64 -12.92 -3.74 -7.01
C ARG A 64 -11.53 -3.56 -7.56
N MET A 65 -10.56 -3.42 -6.66
CA MET A 65 -9.15 -3.24 -7.01
C MET A 65 -8.36 -4.52 -6.73
N SER A 66 -7.71 -5.06 -7.75
CA SER A 66 -6.86 -6.25 -7.66
C SER A 66 -5.41 -5.88 -7.93
N LEU A 67 -4.56 -6.01 -6.91
CA LEU A 67 -3.12 -5.86 -7.03
C LEU A 67 -2.52 -7.18 -7.52
N VAL A 68 -1.89 -7.16 -8.70
CA VAL A 68 -1.36 -8.37 -9.35
C VAL A 68 0.16 -8.34 -9.43
N GLY A 69 0.79 -9.51 -9.44
CA GLY A 69 2.26 -9.64 -9.52
C GLY A 69 3.01 -9.29 -8.23
N LEU A 70 2.34 -9.37 -7.06
CA LEU A 70 2.99 -9.08 -5.78
C LEU A 70 4.06 -10.12 -5.37
N LYS A 71 4.13 -11.28 -6.04
CA LYS A 71 5.20 -12.27 -5.80
C LYS A 71 6.54 -11.79 -6.34
N GLU A 72 6.51 -10.98 -7.39
CA GLU A 72 7.67 -10.41 -8.08
C GLU A 72 7.94 -8.96 -7.64
N LEU A 73 7.34 -8.53 -6.52
CA LEU A 73 7.53 -7.18 -5.97
C LEU A 73 9.01 -6.93 -5.68
N ALA A 74 9.54 -5.83 -6.22
CA ALA A 74 10.94 -5.46 -6.10
C ALA A 74 11.09 -3.93 -5.96
N PRO A 75 12.17 -3.41 -5.37
CA PRO A 75 12.39 -1.98 -5.27
C PRO A 75 12.33 -1.28 -6.63
N GLY A 76 11.55 -0.20 -6.70
CA GLY A 76 11.40 0.61 -7.91
C GLY A 76 10.53 -0.01 -9.02
N SER A 77 10.02 -1.23 -8.88
CA SER A 77 9.07 -1.79 -9.83
C SER A 77 7.64 -1.31 -9.53
N PRO A 78 6.84 -0.94 -10.55
CA PRO A 78 5.45 -0.62 -10.34
C PRO A 78 4.63 -1.86 -10.00
N VAL A 79 3.59 -1.66 -9.19
CA VAL A 79 2.53 -2.64 -8.96
C VAL A 79 1.41 -2.40 -9.96
N ARG A 80 0.99 -3.46 -10.65
CA ARG A 80 -0.18 -3.42 -11.54
C ARG A 80 -1.45 -3.53 -10.71
N CYS A 81 -2.41 -2.66 -10.98
CA CYS A 81 -3.73 -2.70 -10.37
C CYS A 81 -4.82 -2.82 -11.44
N ILE A 82 -5.60 -3.88 -11.36
CA ILE A 82 -6.80 -4.07 -12.18
C ILE A 82 -7.98 -3.50 -11.41
N ILE A 83 -8.70 -2.57 -12.05
CA ILE A 83 -9.93 -1.99 -11.53
C ILE A 83 -11.09 -2.67 -12.24
N THR A 84 -12.02 -3.24 -11.49
CA THR A 84 -13.27 -3.78 -12.01
C THR A 84 -14.42 -2.92 -11.53
N LYS A 85 -15.10 -2.28 -12.49
CA LYS A 85 -16.28 -1.45 -12.27
C LYS A 85 -17.50 -2.32 -11.95
N ARG A 86 -18.55 -1.68 -11.41
CA ARG A 86 -19.83 -2.35 -11.11
C ARG A 86 -20.49 -2.98 -12.34
N ASP A 87 -20.35 -2.37 -13.51
CA ASP A 87 -20.90 -2.87 -14.78
C ASP A 87 -20.08 -4.03 -15.39
N GLY A 88 -19.00 -4.45 -14.71
CA GLY A 88 -18.09 -5.50 -15.17
C GLY A 88 -17.00 -5.02 -16.12
N SER A 89 -17.00 -3.75 -16.55
CA SER A 89 -15.89 -3.19 -17.30
C SER A 89 -14.63 -3.14 -16.42
N SER A 90 -13.47 -3.25 -17.07
CA SER A 90 -12.19 -3.27 -16.36
C SER A 90 -11.16 -2.38 -17.00
N GLY A 91 -10.36 -1.73 -16.17
CA GLY A 91 -9.17 -0.97 -16.56
C GLY A 91 -7.94 -1.45 -15.80
N GLU A 92 -6.77 -1.08 -16.31
CA GLU A 92 -5.50 -1.31 -15.62
C GLU A 92 -4.81 0.04 -15.41
N LEU A 93 -4.22 0.21 -14.23
CA LEU A 93 -3.29 1.29 -13.95
C LEU A 93 -2.03 0.76 -13.27
N LEU A 94 -1.01 1.62 -13.23
CA LEU A 94 0.23 1.35 -12.54
C LEU A 94 0.32 2.18 -11.26
N LEU A 95 0.80 1.54 -10.20
CA LEU A 95 1.05 2.16 -8.91
C LEU A 95 2.54 2.09 -8.59
N ASP A 96 3.10 3.20 -8.15
CA ASP A 96 4.48 3.29 -7.70
C ASP A 96 4.58 3.10 -6.18
N HIS A 97 5.79 2.82 -5.70
CA HIS A 97 6.10 2.72 -4.28
C HIS A 97 7.56 3.06 -4.01
N THR A 98 7.88 3.31 -2.73
CA THR A 98 9.27 3.58 -2.28
C THR A 98 9.81 2.47 -1.36
N LEU A 99 9.26 1.25 -1.49
CA LEU A 99 9.73 0.09 -0.73
C LEU A 99 11.18 -0.28 -1.09
N THR A 100 11.96 -0.62 -0.07
CA THR A 100 13.27 -1.26 -0.19
C THR A 100 13.08 -2.76 -0.01
N GLU A 101 14.14 -3.55 -0.23
CA GLU A 101 14.13 -5.00 0.05
C GLU A 101 13.70 -5.30 1.49
N GLU A 102 14.21 -4.51 2.45
CA GLU A 102 13.83 -4.66 3.85
C GLU A 102 12.33 -4.39 4.07
N HIS A 103 11.78 -3.32 3.48
CA HIS A 103 10.35 -3.03 3.57
C HIS A 103 9.48 -4.14 2.94
N ILE A 104 9.93 -4.73 1.83
CA ILE A 104 9.26 -5.86 1.18
C ILE A 104 9.25 -7.08 2.11
N SER A 105 10.37 -7.36 2.79
CA SER A 105 10.43 -8.44 3.78
C SER A 105 9.45 -8.25 4.94
N TRP A 106 9.23 -7.00 5.39
CA TRP A 106 8.23 -6.70 6.42
C TRP A 106 6.80 -6.95 5.93
N PHE A 107 6.51 -6.59 4.68
CA PHE A 107 5.21 -6.87 4.07
C PHE A 107 4.96 -8.38 3.98
N GLN A 108 5.93 -9.16 3.53
CA GLN A 108 5.83 -10.61 3.40
C GLN A 108 5.63 -11.31 4.76
N ALA A 109 6.35 -10.88 5.80
CA ALA A 109 6.17 -11.36 7.17
C ALA A 109 4.89 -10.82 7.84
N GLY A 110 4.25 -9.82 7.25
CA GLY A 110 3.03 -9.18 7.72
C GLY A 110 3.22 -8.01 8.67
N SER A 111 4.44 -7.76 9.16
CA SER A 111 4.91 -6.54 9.82
C SER A 111 6.44 -6.57 10.03
N ALA A 112 7.05 -5.44 10.34
CA ALA A 112 8.47 -5.38 10.73
C ALA A 112 8.77 -6.19 12.00
N LEU A 113 7.84 -6.20 12.96
CA LEU A 113 7.99 -6.95 14.21
C LEU A 113 7.99 -8.47 13.96
N ASN A 114 7.19 -8.93 13.00
CA ASN A 114 7.17 -10.35 12.62
C ASN A 114 8.51 -10.78 12.02
N THR A 115 9.11 -9.95 11.15
CA THR A 115 10.45 -10.21 10.59
C THR A 115 11.51 -10.31 11.69
N LEU A 116 11.46 -9.43 12.70
CA LEU A 116 12.40 -9.51 13.85
C LEU A 116 12.21 -10.80 14.64
N ARG A 117 10.97 -11.20 14.91
CA ARG A 117 10.66 -12.45 15.62
C ARG A 117 11.18 -13.68 14.88
N GLU A 118 11.05 -13.72 13.56
CA GLU A 118 11.56 -14.81 12.72
C GLU A 118 13.10 -14.88 12.74
N ARG A 119 13.78 -13.73 12.70
CA ARG A 119 15.25 -13.66 12.77
C ARG A 119 15.80 -14.10 14.13
N SER A 120 15.10 -13.82 15.23
CA SER A 120 15.52 -14.21 16.58
C SER A 120 15.22 -15.67 16.92
N ALA A 121 14.47 -16.39 16.09
CA ALA A 121 14.17 -17.81 16.26
C ALA A 121 15.16 -18.73 15.52
N LEU A 122 16.12 -18.15 14.79
CA LEU A 122 17.27 -18.80 14.14
C LEU A 122 18.49 -18.77 15.06
#